data_AF-A0A932EJA8-F1
#
_entry.id   AF-A0A932EJA8-F1
#
_cell.length_a   1.000
_cell.length_b   1.000
_cell.length_c   1.000
_cell.angle_alpha   90.00
_cell.angle_beta   90.00
_cell.angle_gamma   90.00
#
_symmetry.space_group_name_H-M   'P 1'
#
loop_
_entity.id
_entity.type
_entity.pdbx_description
1 polymer ?
#
loop_
_entity_poly.entity_id
_entity_poly.type
_entity_poly.pdbx_seq_one_letter_code
_entity_poly.pdbx_strand_id
1 'polypeptide(L)'
;AVRLSLTIGNTPGQDMKLSEAKIAGLRNFSNKLYNITRFMFLTIKAGTTVPKAPKPRTLADRWILLRLEALTREVTADLEALRLSQAGEKLRAFTWEELADWYLEIAKIEGSKDTLLAYVMTRILTLWHPFMPFLTEHLWQLARQHCKGLPTELLLIAPWPHSARERTDRKTENLTLPPCAPSSPHCAGCARRPALIRKRPPRL
;
A
#
# COMPACT_ATOMS: atom_id res chain seq x y z
N ALA A 1 9.08 -15.86 6.70
CA ALA A 1 8.50 -17.19 6.40
C ALA A 1 7.49 -17.63 7.46
N VAL A 2 7.91 -17.92 8.70
CA VAL A 2 7.00 -18.42 9.76
C VAL A 2 5.81 -17.48 10.03
N ARG A 3 6.05 -16.17 10.20
CA ARG A 3 4.93 -15.20 10.38
C ARG A 3 3.91 -15.25 9.25
N LEU A 4 4.37 -15.35 8.00
CA LEU A 4 3.49 -15.49 6.84
C LEU A 4 2.66 -16.78 6.92
N SER A 5 3.26 -17.91 7.31
CA SER A 5 2.55 -19.20 7.34
C SER A 5 1.43 -19.24 8.37
N LEU A 6 1.57 -18.46 9.45
CA LEU A 6 0.56 -18.30 10.50
C LEU A 6 -0.53 -17.29 10.13
N THR A 7 -0.27 -16.35 9.21
CA THR A 7 -1.19 -15.25 8.89
C THR A 7 -1.94 -15.47 7.57
N ILE A 8 -1.29 -16.10 6.59
CA ILE A 8 -1.81 -16.33 5.24
C ILE A 8 -2.31 -17.75 5.09
N GLY A 9 -3.43 -17.95 4.39
CA GLY A 9 -4.00 -19.27 4.11
C GLY A 9 -4.66 -19.90 5.33
N ASN A 10 -5.14 -19.09 6.27
CA ASN A 10 -5.91 -19.51 7.43
C ASN A 10 -7.26 -18.80 7.45
N THR A 11 -8.33 -19.56 7.65
CA THR A 11 -9.66 -18.98 7.86
C THR A 11 -9.76 -18.55 9.32
N PRO A 12 -10.23 -17.32 9.61
CA PRO A 12 -10.44 -16.88 10.99
C PRO A 12 -11.33 -17.86 11.76
N GLY A 13 -10.92 -18.22 12.97
CA GLY A 13 -11.67 -19.12 13.85
C GLY A 13 -11.54 -20.62 13.55
N GLN A 14 -10.67 -21.02 12.62
CA GLN A 14 -10.35 -22.42 12.35
C GLN A 14 -8.97 -22.79 12.91
N ASP A 15 -8.85 -24.03 13.38
CA ASP A 15 -7.56 -24.59 13.79
C ASP A 15 -6.65 -24.75 12.58
N MET A 16 -5.40 -24.32 12.73
CA MET A 16 -4.39 -24.47 11.68
C MET A 16 -3.41 -25.58 12.08
N LYS A 17 -3.26 -26.56 11.19
CA LYS A 17 -2.13 -27.48 11.24
C LYS A 17 -0.86 -26.78 10.78
N LEU A 18 0.18 -26.80 11.63
CA LEU A 18 1.51 -26.34 11.22
C LEU A 18 2.03 -27.24 10.10
N SER A 19 2.36 -26.64 8.96
CA SER A 19 2.86 -27.36 7.78
C SER A 19 4.23 -26.81 7.40
N GLU A 20 5.25 -27.66 7.48
CA GLU A 20 6.61 -27.34 7.04
C GLU A 20 6.65 -27.02 5.54
N ALA A 21 5.84 -27.72 4.74
CA ALA A 21 5.71 -27.43 3.31
C ALA A 21 5.17 -26.01 3.06
N LYS A 22 4.19 -25.55 3.85
CA LYS A 22 3.66 -24.18 3.79
C LYS A 22 4.73 -23.15 4.17
N ILE A 23 5.50 -23.42 5.23
CA ILE A 23 6.62 -22.58 5.65
C ILE A 23 7.67 -22.47 4.54
N ALA A 24 8.03 -23.61 3.92
CA ALA A 24 8.99 -23.66 2.82
C ALA A 24 8.50 -22.87 1.60
N GLY A 25 7.22 -23.00 1.22
CA GLY A 25 6.61 -22.22 0.14
C GLY A 25 6.69 -20.71 0.41
N LEU A 26 6.38 -20.28 1.63
CA LEU A 26 6.42 -18.87 2.00
C LEU A 26 7.84 -18.33 2.21
N ARG A 27 8.81 -19.20 2.52
CA ARG A 27 10.24 -18.86 2.44
C ARG A 27 10.65 -18.59 0.99
N ASN A 28 10.22 -19.43 0.05
CA ASN A 28 10.51 -19.22 -1.38
C ASN A 28 9.86 -17.92 -1.88
N PHE A 29 8.64 -17.62 -1.45
CA PHE A 29 8.00 -16.32 -1.71
C PHE A 29 8.81 -15.14 -1.15
N SER A 30 9.28 -15.24 0.09
CA SER A 30 10.12 -14.19 0.70
C SER A 30 11.38 -13.93 -0.14
N ASN A 31 12.01 -15.01 -0.66
CA ASN A 31 13.14 -14.90 -1.58
C ASN A 31 12.76 -14.28 -2.93
N LYS A 32 11.58 -14.62 -3.48
CA LYS A 32 11.06 -14.00 -4.71
C LYS A 32 10.88 -12.49 -4.52
N LEU A 33 10.29 -12.03 -3.41
CA LEU A 33 10.17 -10.59 -3.11
C LEU A 33 11.53 -9.90 -3.01
N TYR A 34 12.51 -10.55 -2.36
CA TYR A 34 13.88 -10.04 -2.30
C TYR A 34 14.47 -9.87 -3.72
N ASN A 35 14.36 -10.89 -4.57
CA ASN A 35 14.87 -10.85 -5.94
C ASN A 35 14.17 -9.82 -6.81
N ILE A 36 12.85 -9.68 -6.68
CA ILE A 36 12.05 -8.64 -7.36
C ILE A 36 12.60 -7.26 -6.99
N THR A 37 12.76 -6.99 -5.69
CA THR A 37 13.22 -5.68 -5.21
C THR A 37 14.64 -5.39 -5.66
N ARG A 38 15.53 -6.40 -5.62
CA ARG A 38 16.89 -6.29 -6.14
C ARG A 38 16.91 -5.99 -7.63
N PHE A 39 16.06 -6.65 -8.41
CA PHE A 39 15.92 -6.37 -9.83
C PHE A 39 15.47 -4.93 -10.07
N MET A 40 14.50 -4.43 -9.29
CA MET A 40 14.08 -3.02 -9.37
C MET A 40 15.24 -2.06 -9.08
N PHE A 41 16.11 -2.35 -8.11
CA PHE A 41 17.31 -1.53 -7.88
C PHE A 41 18.28 -1.51 -9.06
N LEU A 42 18.40 -2.61 -9.81
CA LEU A 42 19.24 -2.65 -11.01
C LEU A 42 18.65 -1.83 -12.16
N THR A 43 17.33 -1.72 -12.23
CA THR A 43 16.65 -0.90 -13.24
C THR A 43 16.64 0.59 -12.87
N ILE A 44 16.39 0.91 -11.59
CA ILE A 44 16.31 2.28 -11.10
C ILE A 44 17.73 2.86 -11.02
N LYS A 45 17.97 4.02 -11.66
CA LYS A 45 19.25 4.72 -11.53
C LYS A 45 19.51 5.17 -10.09
N ALA A 46 20.74 4.99 -9.62
CA ALA A 46 21.16 5.46 -8.31
C ALA A 46 20.92 6.97 -8.15
N GLY A 47 20.39 7.38 -7.00
CA GLY A 47 20.04 8.76 -6.71
C GLY A 47 18.69 9.22 -7.27
N THR A 48 17.91 8.33 -7.89
CA THR A 48 16.53 8.63 -8.31
C THR A 48 15.71 9.08 -7.11
N THR A 49 14.99 10.20 -7.26
CA THR A 49 14.12 10.71 -6.20
C THR A 49 12.77 10.00 -6.26
N VAL A 50 12.34 9.42 -5.13
CA VAL A 50 11.02 8.79 -5.02
C VAL A 50 9.94 9.89 -5.07
N PRO A 51 9.05 9.90 -6.07
CA PRO A 51 8.02 10.94 -6.17
C PRO A 51 6.90 10.70 -5.16
N LYS A 52 6.28 11.77 -4.64
CA LYS A 52 5.05 11.66 -3.82
C LYS A 52 3.85 11.17 -4.65
N ALA A 53 3.83 11.53 -5.92
CA ALA A 53 2.85 11.13 -6.91
C ALA A 53 3.56 11.00 -8.28
N PRO A 54 3.75 9.78 -8.81
CA PRO A 54 4.33 9.60 -10.14
C PRO A 54 3.33 10.01 -11.22
N LYS A 55 3.85 10.52 -12.35
CA LYS A 55 3.04 10.79 -13.55
C LYS A 55 3.18 9.61 -14.52
N PRO A 56 2.10 8.90 -14.86
CA PRO A 56 2.17 7.82 -15.83
C PRO A 56 2.50 8.36 -17.22
N ARG A 57 3.36 7.66 -17.97
CA ARG A 57 3.67 8.00 -19.36
C ARG A 57 3.00 7.04 -20.34
N THR A 58 2.92 5.77 -19.97
CA THR A 58 2.29 4.74 -20.80
C THR A 58 0.98 4.21 -20.21
N LEU A 59 0.23 3.44 -21.02
CA LEU A 59 -1.00 2.79 -20.54
C LEU A 59 -0.69 1.80 -19.41
N ALA A 60 0.43 1.08 -19.52
CA ALA A 60 0.89 0.15 -18.49
C ALA A 60 1.20 0.87 -17.18
N ASP A 61 1.86 2.03 -17.25
CA ASP A 61 2.12 2.88 -16.08
C ASP A 61 0.84 3.33 -15.39
N ARG A 62 -0.16 3.75 -16.18
CA ARG A 62 -1.46 4.16 -15.63
C ARG A 62 -2.15 2.98 -14.98
N TRP A 63 -2.13 1.81 -15.62
CA TRP A 63 -2.77 0.61 -15.10
C TRP A 63 -2.16 0.16 -13.77
N ILE A 64 -0.83 0.07 -13.67
CA ILE A 64 -0.18 -0.42 -12.43
C ILE A 64 -0.44 0.52 -11.26
N LEU A 65 -0.49 1.84 -11.50
CA LEU A 65 -0.78 2.83 -10.46
C LEU A 65 -2.22 2.72 -9.97
N LEU A 66 -3.18 2.58 -10.88
CA LEU A 66 -4.59 2.39 -10.54
C LEU A 66 -4.79 1.08 -9.76
N ARG A 67 -4.12 0.01 -10.20
CA ARG A 67 -4.20 -1.29 -9.56
C ARG A 67 -3.56 -1.28 -8.17
N LEU A 68 -2.39 -0.66 -8.01
CA LEU A 68 -1.75 -0.47 -6.71
C LEU A 68 -2.63 0.34 -5.75
N GLU A 69 -3.34 1.35 -6.25
CA GLU A 69 -4.30 2.11 -5.46
C GLU A 69 -5.52 1.28 -5.05
N ALA A 70 -6.05 0.44 -5.94
CA ALA A 70 -7.12 -0.50 -5.61
C ALA A 70 -6.66 -1.53 -4.56
N LEU A 71 -5.49 -2.15 -4.77
CA LEU A 71 -4.87 -3.08 -3.83
C LEU A 71 -4.68 -2.46 -2.45
N THR A 72 -4.17 -1.22 -2.39
CA THR A 72 -3.99 -0.50 -1.12
C THR A 72 -5.30 -0.41 -0.35
N ARG A 73 -6.41 -0.07 -1.03
CA ARG A 73 -7.75 0.02 -0.41
C ARG A 73 -8.27 -1.34 0.03
N GLU A 74 -8.16 -2.35 -0.84
CA GLU A 74 -8.59 -3.72 -0.54
C GLU A 74 -7.85 -4.30 0.69
N VAL A 75 -6.54 -4.13 0.74
CA VAL A 75 -5.69 -4.58 1.85
C VAL A 75 -6.00 -3.80 3.12
N THR A 76 -6.18 -2.47 3.02
CA THR A 76 -6.53 -1.65 4.18
C THR A 76 -7.87 -2.08 4.78
N ALA A 77 -8.90 -2.26 3.95
CA ALA A 77 -10.21 -2.73 4.39
C ALA A 77 -10.15 -4.13 5.02
N ASP A 78 -9.33 -5.03 4.48
CA ASP A 78 -9.14 -6.36 5.05
C ASP A 78 -8.37 -6.32 6.38
N LEU A 79 -7.35 -5.48 6.51
CA LEU A 79 -6.63 -5.29 7.77
C LEU A 79 -7.54 -4.69 8.85
N GLU A 80 -8.36 -3.68 8.51
CA GLU A 80 -9.35 -3.09 9.42
C GLU A 80 -10.41 -4.10 9.86
N ALA A 81 -10.80 -5.01 8.96
CA ALA A 81 -11.72 -6.12 9.26
C ALA A 81 -11.04 -7.35 9.89
N LEU A 82 -9.75 -7.27 10.25
CA LEU A 82 -8.94 -8.38 10.78
C LEU A 82 -8.87 -9.62 9.87
N ARG A 83 -9.11 -9.43 8.57
CA ARG A 83 -9.02 -10.44 7.50
C ARG A 83 -7.59 -10.55 6.95
N LEU A 84 -6.64 -10.89 7.83
CA LEU A 84 -5.20 -10.91 7.51
C LEU A 84 -4.85 -11.87 6.37
N SER A 85 -5.51 -13.02 6.32
CA SER A 85 -5.27 -14.05 5.30
C SER A 85 -5.65 -13.54 3.91
N GLN A 86 -6.81 -12.89 3.78
CA GLN A 86 -7.29 -12.32 2.53
C GLN A 86 -6.38 -11.16 2.07
N ALA A 87 -5.99 -10.28 3.00
CA ALA A 87 -5.04 -9.21 2.72
C ALA A 87 -3.70 -9.74 2.19
N GLY A 88 -3.15 -10.77 2.84
CA GLY A 88 -1.88 -11.38 2.45
C GLY A 88 -1.93 -12.08 1.09
N GLU A 89 -3.01 -12.81 0.78
CA GLU A 89 -3.18 -13.45 -0.53
C GLU A 89 -3.31 -12.43 -1.66
N LYS A 90 -4.06 -11.35 -1.47
CA LYS A 90 -4.16 -10.26 -2.45
C LYS A 90 -2.81 -9.61 -2.73
N LEU A 91 -2.04 -9.33 -1.67
CA LEU A 91 -0.67 -8.81 -1.82
C LEU A 91 0.24 -9.79 -2.56
N ARG A 92 0.11 -11.09 -2.26
CA ARG A 92 0.90 -12.16 -2.88
C ARG A 92 0.61 -12.24 -4.39
N ALA A 93 -0.66 -12.29 -4.76
CA ALA A 93 -1.11 -12.32 -6.15
C ALA A 93 -0.59 -11.10 -6.93
N PHE A 94 -0.81 -9.89 -6.40
CA PHE A 94 -0.32 -8.67 -7.04
C PHE A 94 1.20 -8.64 -7.20
N THR A 95 1.96 -9.00 -6.15
CA THR A 95 3.42 -8.95 -6.18
C THR A 95 4.00 -9.94 -7.21
N TRP A 96 3.36 -11.10 -7.36
CA TRP A 96 3.84 -12.16 -8.24
C TRP A 96 3.33 -11.96 -9.67
N GLU A 97 2.03 -12.01 -9.87
CA GLU A 97 1.39 -12.12 -11.18
C GLU A 97 1.38 -10.75 -11.90
N GLU A 98 1.04 -9.69 -11.17
CA GLU A 98 0.80 -8.38 -11.77
C GLU A 98 2.07 -7.53 -11.84
N LEU A 99 2.87 -7.55 -10.78
CA LEU A 99 4.12 -6.80 -10.73
C LEU A 99 5.27 -7.55 -11.42
N ALA A 100 5.60 -8.75 -10.94
CA ALA A 100 6.82 -9.42 -11.35
C ALA A 100 6.72 -10.02 -12.75
N ASP A 101 5.65 -10.79 -13.01
CA ASP A 101 5.51 -11.51 -14.27
C ASP A 101 5.06 -10.59 -15.42
N TRP A 102 4.32 -9.51 -15.13
CA TRP A 102 3.80 -8.61 -16.16
C TRP A 102 4.48 -7.23 -16.17
N TYR A 103 4.34 -6.44 -15.11
CA TYR A 103 4.76 -5.02 -15.17
C TYR A 103 6.28 -4.84 -15.29
N LEU A 104 7.08 -5.64 -14.57
CA LEU A 104 8.53 -5.57 -14.66
C LEU A 104 9.06 -5.99 -16.03
N GLU A 105 8.41 -6.94 -16.70
CA GLU A 105 8.78 -7.32 -18.07
C GLU A 105 8.52 -6.17 -19.06
N ILE A 106 7.39 -5.47 -18.94
CA ILE A 106 7.11 -4.27 -19.75
C ILE A 106 8.13 -3.16 -19.45
N ALA A 107 8.47 -2.96 -18.17
CA ALA A 107 9.42 -1.94 -17.76
C ALA A 107 10.82 -2.16 -18.35
N LYS A 108 11.23 -3.43 -18.58
CA LYS A 108 12.48 -3.76 -19.28
C LYS A 108 12.48 -3.27 -20.74
N ILE A 109 11.35 -3.39 -21.43
CA ILE A 109 11.22 -3.07 -22.85
C ILE A 109 11.12 -1.56 -23.06
N GLU A 110 10.26 -0.89 -22.28
CA GLU A 110 10.00 0.55 -22.47
C GLU A 110 11.12 1.45 -21.91
N GLY A 111 11.87 0.99 -20.89
CA GLY A 111 12.96 1.74 -20.26
C GLY A 111 12.53 3.04 -19.57
N SER A 112 13.48 3.72 -18.92
CA SER A 112 13.29 5.05 -18.29
C SER A 112 12.12 5.19 -17.30
N LYS A 113 11.81 4.13 -16.54
CA LYS A 113 10.70 4.09 -15.55
C LYS A 113 11.13 4.26 -14.10
N ASP A 114 12.34 4.77 -13.87
CA ASP A 114 13.01 4.81 -12.56
C ASP A 114 12.12 5.37 -11.44
N THR A 115 11.52 6.54 -11.66
CA THR A 115 10.69 7.22 -10.66
C THR A 115 9.41 6.46 -10.32
N LEU A 116 8.79 5.81 -11.32
CA LEU A 116 7.55 5.06 -11.13
C LEU A 116 7.83 3.72 -10.45
N LEU A 117 8.89 3.01 -10.88
CA LEU A 117 9.35 1.79 -10.22
C LEU A 117 9.73 2.05 -8.75
N ALA A 118 10.45 3.15 -8.48
CA ALA A 118 10.77 3.54 -7.12
C ALA A 118 9.51 3.82 -6.28
N TYR A 119 8.49 4.46 -6.85
CA TYR A 119 7.21 4.65 -6.18
C TYR A 119 6.50 3.32 -5.89
N VAL A 120 6.37 2.44 -6.88
CA VAL A 120 5.68 1.15 -6.73
C VAL A 120 6.40 0.27 -5.69
N MET A 121 7.73 0.19 -5.77
CA MET A 121 8.56 -0.55 -4.82
C MET A 121 8.31 -0.09 -3.38
N THR A 122 8.40 1.21 -3.13
CA THR A 122 8.26 1.76 -1.77
C THR A 122 6.87 1.48 -1.20
N ARG A 123 5.82 1.58 -2.00
CA ARG A 123 4.45 1.25 -1.58
C ARG A 123 4.27 -0.23 -1.26
N ILE A 124 4.83 -1.11 -2.09
CA ILE A 124 4.75 -2.57 -1.88
C ILE A 124 5.49 -2.97 -0.61
N LEU A 125 6.68 -2.40 -0.35
CA LEU A 125 7.42 -2.65 0.89
C LEU A 125 6.62 -2.23 2.13
N THR A 126 5.97 -1.05 2.10
CA THR A 126 5.11 -0.62 3.21
C THR A 126 3.91 -1.54 3.42
N LEU A 127 3.25 -1.96 2.34
CA LEU A 127 2.10 -2.88 2.43
C LEU A 127 2.47 -4.26 2.96
N TRP A 128 3.67 -4.76 2.63
CA TRP A 128 4.16 -6.04 3.14
C TRP A 128 4.69 -5.98 4.58
N HIS A 129 4.99 -4.79 5.11
CA HIS A 129 5.63 -4.64 6.41
C HIS A 129 4.89 -5.32 7.59
N PRO A 130 3.54 -5.25 7.68
CA PRO A 130 2.80 -5.99 8.70
C PRO A 130 2.94 -7.50 8.63
N PHE A 131 3.41 -8.07 7.51
CA PHE A 131 3.55 -9.51 7.33
C PHE A 131 5.02 -9.96 7.36
N MET A 132 5.94 -9.13 6.86
CA MET A 132 7.38 -9.42 6.73
C MET A 132 8.25 -8.26 7.23
N PRO A 133 8.24 -7.95 8.54
CA PRO A 133 8.87 -6.74 9.07
C PRO A 133 10.37 -6.73 8.81
N PHE A 134 11.08 -7.82 9.11
CA PHE A 134 12.53 -7.89 8.96
C PHE A 134 13.02 -7.78 7.50
N LEU A 135 12.35 -8.50 6.59
CA LEU A 135 12.72 -8.46 5.17
C LEU A 135 12.43 -7.09 4.56
N THR A 136 11.23 -6.55 4.80
CA THR A 136 10.85 -5.23 4.26
C THR A 136 11.69 -4.10 4.85
N GLU A 137 12.07 -4.18 6.13
CA GLU A 137 12.97 -3.20 6.75
C GLU A 137 14.36 -3.24 6.12
N HIS A 138 14.92 -4.43 5.90
CA HIS A 138 16.21 -4.56 5.23
C HIS A 138 16.17 -4.01 3.80
N LEU A 139 15.13 -4.36 3.04
CA LEU A 139 14.91 -3.84 1.68
C LEU A 139 14.69 -2.33 1.67
N TRP A 140 14.02 -1.78 2.68
CA TRP A 140 13.83 -0.34 2.84
C TRP A 140 15.15 0.40 3.08
N GLN A 141 16.03 -0.15 3.91
CA GLN A 141 17.37 0.41 4.12
C GLN A 141 18.19 0.42 2.82
N LEU A 142 18.16 -0.66 2.04
CA LEU A 142 18.79 -0.70 0.72
C LEU A 142 18.18 0.35 -0.22
N ALA A 143 16.84 0.48 -0.23
CA ALA A 143 16.15 1.48 -1.03
C ALA A 143 16.55 2.91 -0.67
N ARG A 144 16.77 3.20 0.63
CA ARG A 144 17.26 4.51 1.09
C ARG A 144 18.69 4.81 0.67
N GLN A 145 19.55 3.79 0.60
CA GLN A 145 20.92 3.97 0.10
C GLN A 145 20.91 4.24 -1.41
N HIS A 146 19.97 3.61 -2.13
CA HIS A 146 19.90 3.69 -3.59
C HIS A 146 19.10 4.89 -4.12
N CYS A 147 18.02 5.28 -3.43
CA CYS A 147 17.06 6.31 -3.86
C CYS A 147 17.03 7.50 -2.89
N LYS A 148 16.69 8.69 -3.39
CA LYS A 148 16.52 9.92 -2.62
C LYS A 148 15.05 10.17 -2.26
N GLY A 149 14.80 10.99 -1.23
CA GLY A 149 13.45 11.42 -0.85
C GLY A 149 12.67 10.42 0.01
N LEU A 150 13.31 9.32 0.43
CA LEU A 150 12.79 8.40 1.44
C LEU A 150 13.04 8.96 2.86
N PRO A 151 12.10 8.77 3.81
CA PRO A 151 12.34 9.10 5.22
C PRO A 151 13.59 8.42 5.78
N THR A 152 14.32 9.12 6.64
CA THR A 152 15.50 8.58 7.37
C THR A 152 15.09 7.64 8.51
N GLU A 153 13.82 7.57 8.85
CA GLU A 153 13.27 6.72 9.89
C GLU A 153 13.10 5.27 9.40
N LEU A 154 12.84 4.36 10.35
CA LEU A 154 12.51 2.96 10.10
C LEU A 154 11.17 2.84 9.38
N LEU A 155 11.02 1.80 8.55
CA LEU A 155 9.76 1.54 7.85
C LEU A 155 8.60 1.31 8.83
N LEU A 156 8.88 0.77 10.01
CA LEU A 156 7.92 0.58 11.09
C LEU A 156 7.16 1.86 11.50
N ILE A 157 7.81 3.02 11.42
CA ILE A 157 7.24 4.33 11.83
C ILE A 157 6.60 5.04 10.63
N ALA A 158 6.86 4.56 9.41
CA ALA A 158 6.37 5.19 8.20
C ALA A 158 4.82 5.17 8.14
N PRO A 159 4.20 6.24 7.61
CA PRO A 159 2.76 6.32 7.53
C PRO A 159 2.20 5.27 6.58
N TRP A 160 1.05 4.70 6.95
CA TRP A 160 0.35 3.75 6.10
C TRP A 160 0.00 4.39 4.73
N PRO A 161 0.19 3.66 3.61
CA PRO A 161 -0.15 4.14 2.29
C PRO A 161 -1.65 4.39 2.17
N HIS A 162 -2.05 5.63 1.89
CA HIS A 162 -3.44 5.96 1.55
C HIS A 162 -3.60 6.11 0.04
N SER A 163 -4.79 5.78 -0.47
CA SER A 163 -5.16 6.05 -1.86
C SER A 163 -5.17 7.57 -2.15
N ALA A 164 -5.16 7.96 -3.42
CA ALA A 164 -5.25 9.37 -3.77
C ALA A 164 -6.63 9.93 -3.39
N ARG A 165 -7.69 9.14 -3.54
CA ARG A 165 -9.07 9.50 -3.16
C ARG A 165 -9.21 9.75 -1.66
N GLU A 166 -8.75 8.82 -0.82
CA GLU A 166 -8.78 9.00 0.64
C GLU A 166 -7.92 10.17 1.12
N ARG A 167 -6.83 10.49 0.40
CA ARG A 167 -6.04 11.70 0.68
C ARG A 167 -6.80 12.99 0.41
N THR A 168 -7.66 13.01 -0.61
CA THR A 168 -8.55 14.14 -0.90
C THR A 168 -9.60 14.25 0.19
N ASP A 169 -10.25 13.14 0.54
CA ASP A 169 -11.32 13.13 1.55
C ASP A 169 -10.81 13.55 2.94
N ARG A 170 -9.64 13.04 3.37
CA ARG A 170 -8.99 13.49 4.61
C ARG A 170 -8.55 14.95 4.60
N LYS A 171 -8.11 15.47 3.45
CA LYS A 171 -7.79 16.90 3.34
C LYS A 171 -9.05 17.75 3.50
N THR A 172 -10.19 17.29 2.97
CA THR A 172 -11.48 17.95 3.13
C THR A 172 -12.01 17.85 4.56
N GLU A 173 -11.88 16.70 5.23
CA GLU A 173 -12.26 16.55 6.65
C GLU A 173 -11.38 17.37 7.60
N ASN A 174 -10.07 17.46 7.34
CA ASN A 174 -9.14 18.27 8.14
C ASN A 174 -9.24 19.77 7.84
N LEU A 175 -9.94 20.15 6.77
CA LEU A 175 -10.33 21.52 6.51
C LEU A 175 -11.66 21.78 7.22
N THR A 176 -11.63 21.86 8.56
CA THR A 176 -12.74 22.41 9.32
C THR A 176 -13.10 23.75 8.69
N LEU A 177 -14.29 23.81 8.07
CA LEU A 177 -14.82 25.03 7.49
C LEU A 177 -14.73 26.12 8.56
N PRO A 178 -14.21 27.32 8.25
CA PRO A 178 -14.28 28.42 9.20
C PRO A 178 -15.75 28.57 9.62
N PRO A 179 -16.04 28.78 10.91
CA PRO A 179 -17.41 29.08 11.31
C PRO A 179 -17.89 30.24 10.46
N CYS A 180 -19.00 30.04 9.74
CA CYS A 180 -19.58 31.08 8.89
C CYS A 180 -19.67 32.37 9.70
N ALA A 181 -18.91 33.40 9.31
CA ALA A 181 -18.97 34.70 9.95
C ALA A 181 -20.41 35.26 9.78
N PRO A 182 -21.08 35.66 10.87
CA PRO A 182 -22.42 36.21 10.80
C PRO A 182 -22.34 37.68 10.38
N SER A 183 -21.98 37.94 9.12
CA SER A 183 -21.97 39.30 8.58
C SER A 183 -22.02 39.31 7.05
N SER A 184 -23.11 38.82 6.48
CA SER A 184 -23.53 39.21 5.14
C SER A 184 -25.05 39.07 4.97
N PRO A 185 -25.77 40.12 4.54
CA PRO A 185 -27.24 40.14 4.49
C PRO A 185 -27.87 39.32 3.34
N HIS A 186 -27.11 38.41 2.70
CA HIS A 186 -27.60 37.61 1.57
C HIS A 186 -27.81 36.10 1.85
N CYS A 187 -27.61 35.63 3.08
CA CYS A 187 -27.84 34.22 3.44
C CYS A 187 -29.24 33.94 4.02
N ALA A 188 -30.29 34.56 3.48
CA ALA A 188 -31.67 34.17 3.77
C ALA A 188 -32.13 33.08 2.78
N GLY A 189 -31.66 31.84 2.98
CA GLY A 189 -32.10 30.73 2.12
C GLY A 189 -31.57 29.35 2.46
N CYS A 190 -30.47 29.23 3.22
CA CYS A 190 -29.92 27.91 3.59
C CYS A 190 -30.59 27.37 4.87
N ALA A 191 -31.89 27.08 4.78
CA ALA A 191 -32.63 26.42 5.84
C ALA A 191 -32.32 24.91 5.87
N ARG A 192 -31.63 24.50 6.94
CA ARG A 192 -31.75 23.20 7.64
C ARG A 192 -31.65 21.92 6.79
N ARG A 193 -30.45 21.30 6.78
CA ARG A 193 -30.37 19.83 6.82
C ARG A 193 -30.17 19.40 8.28
N PRO A 194 -31.07 18.59 8.87
CA PRO A 194 -30.83 18.07 10.20
C PRO A 194 -29.72 17.02 10.15
N ALA A 195 -28.76 17.17 11.06
CA ALA A 195 -27.76 16.17 11.37
C ALA A 195 -28.44 14.91 11.93
N LEU A 196 -28.35 13.78 11.23
CA LEU A 196 -28.65 12.47 11.79
C LEU A 196 -27.35 11.82 12.25
N ILE A 197 -27.11 12.02 13.54
CA ILE A 197 -26.05 11.41 14.34
C ILE A 197 -26.36 9.92 14.53
N ARG A 198 -25.31 9.10 14.39
CA ARG A 198 -25.22 7.66 14.66
C ARG A 198 -25.87 7.28 16.00
N LYS A 199 -26.83 6.33 16.00
CA LYS A 199 -27.19 5.55 17.20
C LYS A 199 -26.39 4.24 17.20
N ARG A 200 -25.61 4.02 18.27
CA ARG A 200 -25.01 2.72 18.61
C ARG A 200 -26.11 1.67 18.86
N PRO A 201 -25.94 0.39 18.49
CA PRO A 201 -26.84 -0.66 18.95
C PRO A 201 -26.53 -1.03 20.42
N PRO A 202 -27.54 -1.44 21.22
CA PRO A 202 -27.31 -1.97 22.54
C PRO A 202 -26.79 -3.41 22.48
N ARG A 203 -25.95 -3.75 23.45
CA ARG A 203 -25.43 -5.08 23.71
C ARG A 203 -26.59 -6.05 24.04
N LEU A 204 -26.53 -7.24 23.46
CA LEU A 204 -26.96 -8.50 24.06
C LEU A 204 -25.80 -9.49 23.86
#